data_AF-A0A177A3A7-F1
#
_entry.id   AF-A0A177A3A7-F1
#
_cell.length_a   1.000
_cell.length_b   1.000
_cell.length_c   1.000
_cell.angle_alpha   90.00
_cell.angle_beta   90.00
_cell.angle_gamma   90.00
#
_symmetry.space_group_name_H-M   'P 1'
#
loop_
_entity.id
_entity.type
_entity.pdbx_description
1 polymer ?
#
loop_
_entity_poly.entity_id
_entity_poly.type
_entity_poly.pdbx_seq_one_letter_code
_entity_poly.pdbx_strand_id
1 'polypeptide(L)'
;MRYATNLSKDTAASNTIKQTNPCSIDSKGQLSLFEDLPASFDPSTEWLDGHYPEHPHFDNAEKIQFWARAFKNHLLRYVLEGCQLLYERTGSQALLPSLAKHQTLWRAGVSIHKYGVVYLASRCECRDEFLPGIENKGDDFNAIATFLSSNSNVIRAVNYGVHRFINSLSITVEQHGRLIPPKAISALGPYHVAVRPQDFAADSKSLLDAVSLLWDLHDFAHLTAASLAPELYGNKYFSHLVHLPPQLTALIRSPRMRPAEPELRCSDGVVFSEFMTILYTEEVDAVQRGDKTHTYASITDTMAESVARYLRGEIELRHETTGQMIAMKEPITDMQLAVLVQNKAYELTTSEIEQRVMTRGGLAGDLRDEIDCLPLGERIRFLAQCRKWLYFEVRNTIKHRAQKMAYRKVAEDMLAESVRDPAARYNTRLLREVLDSLNYKGWKTNETCNLWQAVVNH
;
A
#
# COMPACT_ATOMS: atom_id res chain seq x y z
N MET A 1 -3.33 -46.59 28.44
CA MET A 1 -1.93 -46.78 28.00
C MET A 1 -1.26 -45.42 27.97
N ARG A 2 -0.37 -45.17 28.92
CA ARG A 2 0.53 -44.00 28.94
C ARG A 2 1.78 -44.40 28.16
N TYR A 3 2.24 -43.56 27.25
CA TYR A 3 3.66 -43.50 26.91
C TYR A 3 4.10 -42.04 26.89
N ALA A 4 4.98 -41.76 27.85
CA ALA A 4 5.82 -40.58 27.89
C ALA A 4 7.09 -40.89 27.09
N THR A 5 7.60 -39.90 26.36
CA THR A 5 8.99 -39.86 25.91
C THR A 5 9.51 -38.43 26.00
N ASN A 6 10.18 -38.16 27.11
CA ASN A 6 11.46 -37.49 27.25
C ASN A 6 11.85 -36.45 26.18
N LEU A 7 11.67 -35.18 26.50
CA LEU A 7 12.49 -34.10 25.96
C LEU A 7 13.63 -33.83 26.95
N SER A 8 14.86 -34.11 26.50
CA SER A 8 16.08 -33.85 27.26
C SER A 8 16.28 -32.35 27.45
N LYS A 9 16.64 -31.99 28.68
CA LYS A 9 17.29 -30.72 29.01
C LYS A 9 18.74 -30.75 28.50
N ASP A 10 19.30 -29.54 28.37
CA ASP A 10 20.69 -29.18 28.05
C ASP A 10 20.99 -29.17 26.54
N THR A 11 20.94 -28.00 25.88
CA THR A 11 22.00 -27.00 26.03
C THR A 11 21.45 -25.60 25.75
N ALA A 12 21.38 -24.78 26.80
CA ALA A 12 21.17 -23.34 26.68
C ALA A 12 22.46 -22.72 26.13
N ALA A 13 22.61 -22.71 24.81
CA ALA A 13 23.53 -21.80 24.15
C ALA A 13 22.90 -20.40 24.21
N SER A 14 23.46 -19.58 25.09
CA SER A 14 23.21 -18.15 25.23
C SER A 14 23.48 -17.43 23.90
N ASN A 15 22.51 -17.41 23.00
CA ASN A 15 22.45 -16.43 21.93
C ASN A 15 21.92 -15.13 22.53
N THR A 16 22.82 -14.45 23.24
CA THR A 16 22.71 -13.04 23.51
C THR A 16 22.60 -12.36 22.15
N ILE A 17 21.37 -12.08 21.71
CA ILE A 17 21.13 -11.16 20.60
C ILE A 17 21.76 -9.85 21.05
N LYS A 18 22.97 -9.58 20.55
CA LYS A 18 23.57 -8.26 20.64
C LYS A 18 22.52 -7.33 20.09
N GLN A 19 21.95 -6.50 20.97
CA GLN A 19 21.26 -5.28 20.59
C GLN A 19 22.27 -4.49 19.77
N THR A 20 22.25 -4.66 18.46
CA THR A 20 22.65 -3.61 17.57
C THR A 20 21.62 -2.53 17.80
N ASN A 21 22.03 -1.48 18.51
CA ASN A 21 21.37 -0.18 18.45
C ASN A 21 20.94 0.07 17.01
N PRO A 22 19.73 0.63 16.75
CA PRO A 22 19.37 1.02 15.39
C PRO A 22 20.52 1.86 14.86
N CYS A 23 21.21 1.31 13.87
CA CYS A 23 22.42 1.90 13.34
C CYS A 23 21.99 3.28 12.83
N SER A 24 22.38 4.34 13.53
CA SER A 24 22.27 5.70 13.05
C SER A 24 23.21 5.77 11.85
N ILE A 25 22.66 5.49 10.67
CA ILE A 25 23.34 5.77 9.42
C ILE A 25 23.40 7.30 9.31
N ASP A 26 24.60 7.76 8.98
CA ASP A 26 25.10 9.13 8.94
C ASP A 26 24.04 10.18 8.56
N SER A 27 23.96 11.27 9.32
CA SER A 27 23.08 12.42 9.12
C SER A 27 23.44 13.27 7.88
N LYS A 28 23.91 12.64 6.79
CA LYS A 28 24.59 13.28 5.66
C LYS A 28 23.98 13.04 4.27
N GLY A 29 22.79 12.46 4.17
CA GLY A 29 22.12 12.31 2.88
C GLY A 29 20.61 12.39 2.99
N GLN A 30 20.06 13.56 3.30
CA GLN A 30 18.64 13.76 3.02
C GLN A 30 18.49 13.72 1.49
N LEU A 31 17.79 12.71 0.98
CA LEU A 31 17.61 12.52 -0.45
C LEU A 31 16.69 13.62 -1.01
N SER A 32 17.17 14.30 -2.05
CA SER A 32 16.39 15.27 -2.82
C SER A 32 15.28 14.56 -3.61
N LEU A 33 14.22 15.31 -3.92
CA LEU A 33 13.11 14.78 -4.72
C LEU A 33 13.57 14.41 -6.14
N PHE A 34 13.32 13.17 -6.55
CA PHE A 34 13.49 12.64 -7.91
C PHE A 34 14.90 12.71 -8.52
N GLU A 35 15.93 13.04 -7.73
CA GLU A 35 17.32 12.96 -8.15
C GLU A 35 17.80 11.50 -8.24
N ASP A 36 18.85 11.29 -9.03
CA ASP A 36 19.52 10.00 -9.12
C ASP A 36 20.13 9.63 -7.76
N LEU A 37 19.87 8.40 -7.33
CA LEU A 37 20.30 7.86 -6.05
C LEU A 37 21.77 7.42 -6.15
N PRO A 38 22.58 7.64 -5.09
CA PRO A 38 23.99 7.28 -5.10
C PRO A 38 24.17 5.77 -5.31
N ALA A 39 25.31 5.35 -5.87
CA ALA A 39 25.60 3.93 -6.17
C ALA A 39 25.48 2.99 -4.96
N SER A 40 25.65 3.52 -3.74
CA SER A 40 25.47 2.78 -2.49
C SER A 40 24.02 2.56 -2.08
N PHE A 41 23.05 3.27 -2.68
CA PHE A 41 21.64 3.23 -2.29
C PHE A 41 20.81 2.41 -3.28
N ASP A 42 20.28 1.25 -2.88
CA ASP A 42 19.39 0.46 -3.74
C ASP A 42 17.90 0.66 -3.39
N PRO A 43 17.08 1.34 -4.22
CA PRO A 43 15.66 1.56 -3.93
C PRO A 43 14.83 0.27 -3.83
N SER A 44 15.36 -0.88 -4.27
CA SER A 44 14.70 -2.17 -4.08
C SER A 44 14.82 -2.73 -2.66
N THR A 45 15.83 -2.30 -1.88
CA THR A 45 16.08 -2.76 -0.50
C THR A 45 16.15 -1.62 0.53
N GLU A 46 16.33 -0.37 0.10
CA GLU A 46 16.37 0.84 0.93
C GLU A 46 15.12 1.71 0.77
N TRP A 47 14.81 2.50 1.80
CA TRP A 47 13.54 3.21 1.96
C TRP A 47 13.62 4.65 1.45
N LEU A 48 12.48 5.23 1.09
CA LEU A 48 12.35 6.50 0.37
C LEU A 48 13.29 7.63 0.82
N ASP A 49 13.45 7.82 2.13
CA ASP A 49 14.25 8.87 2.76
C ASP A 49 15.58 8.37 3.34
N GLY A 50 16.00 7.15 3.02
CA GLY A 50 17.20 6.51 3.55
C GLY A 50 17.08 6.00 4.99
N HIS A 51 15.91 6.13 5.60
CA HIS A 51 15.66 5.70 6.97
C HIS A 51 14.66 4.55 6.99
N TYR A 52 14.89 3.57 7.86
CA TYR A 52 13.90 2.53 8.12
C TYR A 52 12.64 3.17 8.71
N PRO A 53 11.46 2.94 8.13
CA PRO A 53 10.21 3.36 8.75
C PRO A 53 10.11 2.77 10.15
N GLU A 54 9.55 3.54 11.09
CA GLU A 54 9.33 3.10 12.49
C GLU A 54 8.27 1.97 12.63
N HIS A 55 7.88 1.35 11.52
CA HIS A 55 6.92 0.27 11.44
C HIS A 55 7.56 -1.06 11.85
N PRO A 56 7.04 -1.77 12.88
CA PRO A 56 7.51 -3.10 13.23
C PRO A 56 7.67 -4.05 12.02
N HIS A 57 8.83 -4.71 11.94
CA HIS A 57 9.28 -5.63 10.88
C HIS A 57 9.71 -5.01 9.54
N PHE A 58 9.72 -3.68 9.40
CA PHE A 58 10.14 -3.03 8.15
C PHE A 58 11.67 -2.94 7.99
N ASP A 59 12.40 -3.31 9.03
CA ASP A 59 13.83 -3.58 9.02
C ASP A 59 14.19 -4.95 8.41
N ASN A 60 13.22 -5.85 8.25
CA ASN A 60 13.44 -7.22 7.76
C ASN A 60 13.01 -7.38 6.29
N ALA A 61 13.88 -6.94 5.38
CA ALA A 61 13.64 -7.03 3.93
C ALA A 61 13.40 -8.47 3.45
N GLU A 62 14.09 -9.48 4.02
CA GLU A 62 13.93 -10.88 3.65
C GLU A 62 12.50 -11.38 3.93
N LYS A 63 11.95 -11.06 5.10
CA LYS A 63 10.59 -11.44 5.48
C LYS A 63 9.54 -10.77 4.59
N ILE A 64 9.75 -9.51 4.20
CA ILE A 64 8.88 -8.81 3.25
C ILE A 64 8.91 -9.51 1.89
N GLN A 65 10.11 -9.75 1.37
CA GLN A 65 10.30 -10.40 0.07
C GLN A 65 9.78 -11.84 0.05
N PHE A 66 9.89 -12.57 1.16
CA PHE A 66 9.29 -13.89 1.30
C PHE A 66 7.78 -13.87 1.03
N TRP A 67 7.03 -13.01 1.74
CA TRP A 67 5.58 -12.90 1.57
C TRP A 67 5.19 -12.37 0.20
N ALA A 68 5.88 -11.33 -0.27
CA ALA A 68 5.64 -10.75 -1.59
C ALA A 68 5.77 -11.80 -2.71
N ARG A 69 6.88 -12.55 -2.71
CA ARG A 69 7.12 -13.64 -3.67
C ARG A 69 6.10 -14.76 -3.52
N ALA A 70 5.74 -15.12 -2.29
CA ALA A 70 4.76 -16.18 -2.05
C ALA A 70 3.38 -15.85 -2.65
N PHE A 71 2.88 -14.63 -2.45
CA PHE A 71 1.59 -14.19 -3.01
C PHE A 71 1.65 -14.01 -4.52
N LYS A 72 2.68 -13.35 -5.04
CA LYS A 72 2.84 -13.15 -6.49
C LYS A 72 2.99 -14.45 -7.25
N ASN A 73 3.82 -15.39 -6.77
CA ASN A 73 3.98 -16.68 -7.44
C ASN A 73 2.65 -17.43 -7.52
N HIS A 74 1.86 -17.37 -6.45
CA HIS A 74 0.55 -18.00 -6.43
C HIS A 74 -0.44 -17.31 -7.37
N LEU A 75 -0.50 -15.97 -7.37
CA LEU A 75 -1.31 -15.19 -8.30
C LEU A 75 -0.91 -15.47 -9.76
N LEU A 76 0.36 -15.29 -10.09
CA LEU A 76 0.88 -15.42 -11.45
C LEU A 76 0.65 -16.82 -12.01
N ARG A 77 0.70 -17.88 -11.18
CA ARG A 77 0.29 -19.22 -11.62
C ARG A 77 -1.10 -19.22 -12.24
N TYR A 78 -2.09 -18.61 -11.59
CA TYR A 78 -3.45 -18.53 -12.11
C TYR A 78 -3.60 -17.54 -13.25
N VAL A 79 -2.81 -16.46 -13.27
CA VAL A 79 -2.81 -15.53 -14.42
C VAL A 79 -2.31 -16.25 -15.67
N LEU A 80 -1.24 -17.06 -15.56
CA LEU A 80 -0.73 -17.87 -16.68
C LEU A 80 -1.72 -18.94 -17.14
N GLU A 81 -2.47 -19.55 -16.21
CA GLU A 81 -3.60 -20.42 -16.55
C GLU A 81 -4.66 -19.65 -17.36
N GLY A 82 -4.98 -18.41 -16.98
CA GLY A 82 -5.86 -17.52 -17.75
C GLY A 82 -5.31 -17.19 -19.14
N CYS A 83 -4.01 -16.91 -19.28
CA CYS A 83 -3.35 -16.71 -20.57
C CYS A 83 -3.47 -17.95 -21.45
N GLN A 84 -3.27 -19.15 -20.89
CA GLN A 84 -3.44 -20.41 -21.61
C GLN A 84 -4.86 -20.54 -22.17
N LEU A 85 -5.88 -20.34 -21.31
CA LEU A 85 -7.29 -20.45 -21.71
C LEU A 85 -7.68 -19.43 -22.79
N LEU A 86 -7.17 -18.20 -22.70
CA LEU A 86 -7.39 -17.18 -23.74
C LEU A 86 -6.76 -17.58 -25.06
N TYR A 87 -5.54 -18.12 -25.01
CA TYR A 87 -4.84 -18.54 -26.21
C TYR A 87 -5.54 -19.73 -26.89
N GLU A 88 -5.97 -20.73 -26.11
CA GLU A 88 -6.78 -21.86 -26.58
C GLU A 88 -8.07 -21.39 -27.29
N ARG A 89 -8.74 -20.34 -26.79
CA ARG A 89 -9.94 -19.76 -27.44
C ARG A 89 -9.65 -19.13 -28.80
N THR A 90 -8.43 -18.68 -29.05
CA THR A 90 -8.03 -18.07 -30.34
C THR A 90 -7.67 -19.09 -31.41
N GLY A 91 -7.57 -20.37 -31.09
CA GLY A 91 -7.29 -21.45 -32.04
C GLY A 91 -5.86 -21.50 -32.58
N SER A 92 -4.97 -20.60 -32.14
CA SER A 92 -3.54 -20.65 -32.46
C SER A 92 -2.83 -21.59 -31.47
N GLN A 93 -1.90 -22.44 -31.93
CA GLN A 93 -1.10 -23.31 -31.06
C GLN A 93 0.36 -22.86 -30.91
N ALA A 94 0.80 -21.83 -31.63
CA ALA A 94 2.22 -21.49 -31.76
C ALA A 94 2.89 -21.09 -30.43
N LEU A 95 2.18 -20.36 -29.55
CA LEU A 95 2.72 -19.92 -28.25
C LEU A 95 2.34 -20.83 -27.07
N LEU A 96 1.46 -21.83 -27.23
CA LEU A 96 1.11 -22.73 -26.10
C LEU A 96 2.32 -23.47 -25.52
N PRO A 97 3.25 -24.04 -26.33
CA PRO A 97 4.45 -24.66 -25.78
C PRO A 97 5.33 -23.68 -25.01
N SER A 98 5.30 -22.39 -25.37
CA SER A 98 6.12 -21.37 -24.71
C SER A 98 5.63 -21.04 -23.30
N LEU A 99 4.33 -21.18 -23.02
CA LEU A 99 3.80 -21.03 -21.65
C LEU A 99 4.45 -22.01 -20.67
N ALA A 100 4.65 -23.26 -21.08
CA ALA A 100 5.32 -24.26 -20.26
C ALA A 100 6.84 -24.08 -20.25
N LYS A 101 7.45 -23.79 -21.41
CA LYS A 101 8.91 -23.74 -21.57
C LYS A 101 9.55 -22.43 -21.10
N HIS A 102 8.81 -21.33 -21.12
CA HIS A 102 9.31 -19.96 -20.92
C HIS A 102 8.46 -19.19 -19.90
N GLN A 103 8.08 -19.84 -18.78
CA GLN A 103 7.25 -19.23 -17.74
C GLN A 103 7.78 -17.88 -17.24
N THR A 104 9.10 -17.72 -17.07
CA THR A 104 9.70 -16.44 -16.65
C THR A 104 9.42 -15.31 -17.62
N LEU A 105 9.44 -15.55 -18.94
CA LEU A 105 9.12 -14.53 -19.95
C LEU A 105 7.64 -14.15 -19.90
N TRP A 106 6.77 -15.13 -19.69
CA TRP A 106 5.33 -14.87 -19.53
C TRP A 106 5.01 -14.10 -18.25
N ARG A 107 5.65 -14.45 -17.13
CA ARG A 107 5.55 -13.72 -15.87
C ARG A 107 6.06 -12.29 -16.04
N ALA A 108 7.22 -12.11 -16.66
CA ALA A 108 7.76 -10.79 -16.98
C ALA A 108 6.78 -9.96 -17.82
N GLY A 109 6.22 -10.57 -18.87
CA GLY A 109 5.25 -9.94 -19.75
C GLY A 109 4.01 -9.49 -18.98
N VAL A 110 3.36 -10.39 -18.24
CA VAL A 110 2.20 -10.05 -17.40
C VAL A 110 2.53 -8.97 -16.39
N SER A 111 3.66 -9.10 -15.68
CA SER A 111 4.01 -8.23 -14.56
C SER A 111 4.32 -6.80 -14.97
N ILE A 112 4.84 -6.59 -16.19
CA ILE A 112 5.18 -5.26 -16.71
C ILE A 112 4.05 -4.60 -17.52
N HIS A 113 2.95 -5.31 -17.76
CA HIS A 113 1.74 -4.66 -18.23
C HIS A 113 1.09 -3.89 -17.09
N LYS A 114 0.62 -2.69 -17.42
CA LYS A 114 -0.09 -1.81 -16.50
C LYS A 114 -1.52 -2.34 -16.31
N TYR A 115 -1.91 -2.56 -15.06
CA TYR A 115 -3.28 -2.88 -14.67
C TYR A 115 -3.81 -1.73 -13.81
N GLY A 116 -4.58 -0.84 -14.43
CA GLY A 116 -4.98 0.42 -13.82
C GLY A 116 -3.79 1.35 -13.62
N VAL A 117 -3.34 1.48 -12.37
CA VAL A 117 -2.21 2.32 -11.96
C VAL A 117 -1.08 1.49 -11.35
N VAL A 118 -1.09 0.17 -11.53
CA VAL A 118 -0.13 -0.75 -10.92
C VAL A 118 0.55 -1.59 -11.99
N TYR A 119 1.87 -1.74 -11.85
CA TYR A 119 2.67 -2.78 -12.50
C TYR A 119 3.00 -3.82 -11.43
N LEU A 120 2.68 -5.09 -11.66
CA LEU A 120 2.99 -6.15 -10.70
C LEU A 120 4.51 -6.39 -10.55
N ALA A 121 5.34 -5.90 -11.46
CA ALA A 121 6.78 -5.99 -11.36
C ALA A 121 7.35 -5.05 -10.28
N SER A 122 8.39 -5.50 -9.57
CA SER A 122 9.27 -4.63 -8.78
C SER A 122 10.65 -4.47 -9.46
N ARG A 123 11.43 -3.45 -9.04
CA ARG A 123 12.80 -3.24 -9.54
C ARG A 123 13.69 -4.48 -9.40
N CYS A 124 13.63 -5.15 -8.24
CA CYS A 124 14.42 -6.36 -7.96
C CYS A 124 14.01 -7.52 -8.89
N GLU A 125 12.72 -7.73 -9.14
CA GLU A 125 12.28 -8.77 -10.08
C GLU A 125 12.72 -8.45 -11.51
N CYS A 126 12.58 -7.19 -11.94
CA CYS A 126 13.04 -6.76 -13.25
C CYS A 126 14.53 -7.01 -13.43
N ARG A 127 15.35 -6.68 -12.43
CA ARG A 127 16.81 -6.81 -12.48
C ARG A 127 17.29 -8.26 -12.38
N ASP A 128 16.78 -8.99 -11.39
CA ASP A 128 17.37 -10.27 -10.98
C ASP A 128 16.71 -11.47 -11.68
N GLU A 129 15.45 -11.35 -12.12
CA GLU A 129 14.68 -12.45 -12.73
C GLU A 129 14.33 -12.19 -14.20
N PHE A 130 13.77 -11.03 -14.53
CA PHE A 130 13.16 -10.80 -15.84
C PHE A 130 14.16 -10.37 -16.91
N LEU A 131 15.04 -9.40 -16.61
CA LEU A 131 16.00 -8.86 -17.56
C LEU A 131 16.93 -9.95 -18.15
N PRO A 132 17.55 -10.84 -17.35
CA PRO A 132 18.39 -11.92 -17.89
C PRO A 132 17.61 -12.87 -18.83
N GLY A 133 16.32 -13.07 -18.57
CA GLY A 133 15.47 -13.88 -19.44
C GLY A 133 15.25 -13.25 -20.80
N ILE A 134 14.98 -11.93 -20.82
CA ILE A 134 14.61 -11.19 -22.04
C ILE A 134 15.81 -10.95 -22.95
N GLU A 135 16.97 -10.65 -22.38
CA GLU A 135 18.21 -10.44 -23.16
C GLU A 135 18.58 -11.66 -24.00
N ASN A 136 18.28 -12.86 -23.49
CA ASN A 136 18.57 -14.12 -24.19
C ASN A 136 17.49 -14.55 -25.20
N LYS A 137 16.27 -13.99 -25.12
CA LYS A 137 15.08 -14.46 -25.86
C LYS A 137 14.12 -13.33 -26.25
N GLY A 138 14.68 -12.25 -26.81
CA GLY A 138 13.91 -11.05 -27.16
C GLY A 138 12.73 -11.32 -28.10
N ASP A 139 12.90 -12.16 -29.12
CA ASP A 139 11.85 -12.48 -30.10
C ASP A 139 10.68 -13.24 -29.46
N ASP A 140 10.97 -14.22 -28.60
CA ASP A 140 9.93 -14.94 -27.85
C ASP A 140 9.15 -13.98 -26.96
N PHE A 141 9.85 -13.06 -26.28
CA PHE A 141 9.21 -12.05 -25.45
C PHE A 141 8.34 -11.09 -26.26
N ASN A 142 8.78 -10.66 -27.44
CA ASN A 142 7.99 -9.81 -28.34
C ASN A 142 6.69 -10.48 -28.79
N ALA A 143 6.73 -11.79 -29.07
CA ALA A 143 5.53 -12.55 -29.41
C ALA A 143 4.55 -12.63 -28.22
N ILE A 144 5.07 -12.85 -27.01
CA ILE A 144 4.27 -12.84 -25.76
C ILE A 144 3.65 -11.46 -25.53
N ALA A 145 4.45 -10.40 -25.63
CA ALA A 145 4.04 -9.02 -25.48
C ALA A 145 2.90 -8.65 -26.43
N THR A 146 3.01 -9.05 -27.70
CA THR A 146 1.99 -8.84 -28.73
C THR A 146 0.67 -9.52 -28.35
N PHE A 147 0.72 -10.78 -27.91
CA PHE A 147 -0.47 -11.49 -27.46
C PHE A 147 -1.13 -10.82 -26.25
N LEU A 148 -0.36 -10.46 -25.23
CA LEU A 148 -0.87 -9.85 -24.00
C LEU A 148 -1.50 -8.47 -24.25
N SER A 149 -0.93 -7.70 -25.17
CA SER A 149 -1.44 -6.38 -25.59
C SER A 149 -2.70 -6.48 -26.46
N SER A 150 -2.89 -7.59 -27.17
CA SER A 150 -4.06 -7.77 -28.04
C SER A 150 -5.34 -7.99 -27.23
N ASN A 151 -6.43 -7.34 -27.65
CA ASN A 151 -7.78 -7.54 -27.11
C ASN A 151 -7.88 -7.55 -25.56
N SER A 152 -7.08 -6.70 -24.91
CA SER A 152 -6.97 -6.61 -23.45
C SER A 152 -6.69 -7.97 -22.76
N ASN A 153 -5.97 -8.88 -23.43
CA ASN A 153 -5.73 -10.24 -22.93
C ASN A 153 -5.05 -10.24 -21.55
N VAL A 154 -4.12 -9.33 -21.29
CA VAL A 154 -3.51 -9.22 -19.96
C VAL A 154 -4.52 -8.85 -18.87
N ILE A 155 -5.44 -7.92 -19.13
CA ILE A 155 -6.48 -7.52 -18.17
C ILE A 155 -7.39 -8.72 -17.88
N ARG A 156 -7.82 -9.41 -18.94
CA ARG A 156 -8.69 -10.60 -18.84
C ARG A 156 -8.02 -11.73 -18.05
N ALA A 157 -6.73 -11.98 -18.31
CA ALA A 157 -5.94 -12.98 -17.60
C ALA A 157 -5.72 -12.61 -16.12
N VAL A 158 -5.45 -11.34 -15.81
CA VAL A 158 -5.34 -10.86 -14.42
C VAL A 158 -6.69 -10.95 -13.71
N ASN A 159 -7.79 -10.58 -14.37
CA ASN A 159 -9.15 -10.71 -13.84
C ASN A 159 -9.45 -12.15 -13.40
N TYR A 160 -9.17 -13.10 -14.29
CA TYR A 160 -9.25 -14.53 -14.03
C TYR A 160 -8.35 -14.96 -12.87
N GLY A 161 -7.08 -14.55 -12.92
CA GLY A 161 -6.05 -14.96 -11.97
C GLY A 161 -6.36 -14.56 -10.54
N VAL A 162 -6.75 -13.30 -10.32
CA VAL A 162 -7.14 -12.81 -8.98
C VAL A 162 -8.36 -13.57 -8.45
N HIS A 163 -9.38 -13.79 -9.29
CA HIS A 163 -10.57 -14.54 -8.88
C HIS A 163 -10.25 -15.99 -8.50
N ARG A 164 -9.40 -16.68 -9.28
CA ARG A 164 -8.93 -18.03 -8.96
C ARG A 164 -8.06 -18.07 -7.72
N PHE A 165 -7.19 -17.06 -7.52
CA PHE A 165 -6.37 -16.94 -6.33
C PHE A 165 -7.23 -16.89 -5.06
N ILE A 166 -8.22 -16.01 -5.02
CA ILE A 166 -9.13 -15.87 -3.88
C ILE A 166 -9.96 -17.13 -3.65
N ASN A 167 -10.49 -17.74 -4.71
CA ASN A 167 -11.27 -18.98 -4.60
C ASN A 167 -10.43 -20.27 -4.49
N SER A 168 -9.12 -20.16 -4.27
CA SER A 168 -8.25 -21.32 -4.10
C SER A 168 -8.34 -21.90 -2.69
N LEU A 169 -8.07 -23.20 -2.54
CA LEU A 169 -8.04 -23.88 -1.24
C LEU A 169 -6.91 -23.40 -0.32
N SER A 170 -5.97 -22.60 -0.82
CA SER A 170 -4.85 -22.09 -0.05
C SER A 170 -5.14 -20.74 0.60
N ILE A 171 -6.28 -20.11 0.31
CA ILE A 171 -6.71 -18.85 0.93
C ILE A 171 -7.88 -19.12 1.86
N THR A 172 -7.78 -18.64 3.10
CA THR A 172 -8.93 -18.52 3.99
C THR A 172 -9.68 -17.24 3.63
N VAL A 173 -10.97 -17.37 3.30
CA VAL A 173 -11.80 -16.25 2.85
C VAL A 173 -13.00 -16.07 3.77
N GLU A 174 -13.04 -14.94 4.48
CA GLU A 174 -14.23 -14.48 5.18
C GLU A 174 -15.16 -13.72 4.23
N GLN A 175 -16.46 -14.02 4.30
CA GLN A 175 -17.46 -13.46 3.40
C GLN A 175 -18.24 -12.34 4.11
N HIS A 176 -17.74 -11.11 4.03
CA HIS A 176 -18.32 -9.93 4.70
C HIS A 176 -18.88 -8.93 3.69
N GLY A 177 -20.20 -8.85 3.58
CA GLY A 177 -20.85 -8.06 2.51
C GLY A 177 -20.93 -6.54 2.73
N ARG A 178 -21.08 -6.07 3.98
CA ARG A 178 -21.47 -4.66 4.26
C ARG A 178 -20.32 -3.67 4.34
N LEU A 179 -19.14 -4.08 4.80
CA LEU A 179 -18.03 -3.17 5.12
C LEU A 179 -16.92 -3.10 4.08
N ILE A 180 -16.75 -4.15 3.29
CA ILE A 180 -15.75 -4.23 2.22
C ILE A 180 -16.26 -3.42 1.04
N PRO A 181 -15.46 -2.61 0.33
CA PRO A 181 -15.85 -1.99 -0.95
C PRO A 181 -16.13 -3.03 -2.06
N PRO A 182 -16.89 -2.69 -3.13
CA PRO A 182 -17.04 -3.59 -4.27
C PRO A 182 -15.68 -3.91 -4.88
N LYS A 183 -15.43 -5.18 -5.18
CA LYS A 183 -14.22 -5.70 -5.82
C LYS A 183 -12.90 -5.46 -5.06
N ALA A 184 -12.97 -5.05 -3.80
CA ALA A 184 -11.81 -4.96 -2.93
C ALA A 184 -11.57 -6.27 -2.18
N ILE A 185 -10.32 -6.53 -1.84
CA ILE A 185 -9.85 -7.66 -1.03
C ILE A 185 -9.25 -7.08 0.25
N SER A 186 -9.91 -7.27 1.38
CA SER A 186 -9.42 -6.78 2.67
C SER A 186 -8.48 -7.81 3.30
N ALA A 187 -7.22 -7.44 3.52
CA ALA A 187 -6.23 -8.35 4.07
C ALA A 187 -6.31 -8.46 5.59
N LEU A 188 -6.37 -9.67 6.13
CA LEU A 188 -6.47 -9.92 7.58
C LEU A 188 -5.17 -10.48 8.15
N GLY A 189 -4.43 -11.25 7.35
CA GLY A 189 -3.18 -11.89 7.73
C GLY A 189 -2.65 -12.83 6.66
N PRO A 190 -1.71 -13.74 6.99
CA PRO A 190 -1.14 -14.71 6.06
C PRO A 190 -2.21 -15.56 5.39
N TYR A 191 -2.34 -15.42 4.06
CA TYR A 191 -3.35 -16.14 3.27
C TYR A 191 -4.78 -16.04 3.85
N HIS A 192 -5.08 -14.95 4.55
CA HIS A 192 -6.37 -14.73 5.19
C HIS A 192 -6.92 -13.37 4.76
N VAL A 193 -8.05 -13.40 4.07
CA VAL A 193 -8.69 -12.21 3.50
C VAL A 193 -10.18 -12.20 3.79
N ALA A 194 -10.77 -11.03 3.69
CA ALA A 194 -12.21 -10.87 3.60
C ALA A 194 -12.59 -10.26 2.25
N VAL A 195 -13.69 -10.74 1.68
CA VAL A 195 -14.24 -10.24 0.41
C VAL A 195 -15.77 -10.15 0.47
N ARG A 196 -16.36 -9.46 -0.52
CA ARG A 196 -17.80 -9.55 -0.74
C ARG A 196 -18.15 -10.85 -1.47
N PRO A 197 -19.10 -11.65 -0.99
CA PRO A 197 -19.45 -12.91 -1.64
C PRO A 197 -19.92 -12.75 -3.08
N GLN A 198 -20.71 -11.72 -3.39
CA GLN A 198 -21.17 -11.51 -4.77
C GLN A 198 -20.05 -11.21 -5.77
N ASP A 199 -18.89 -10.71 -5.31
CA ASP A 199 -17.81 -10.37 -6.22
C ASP A 199 -17.03 -11.59 -6.72
N PHE A 200 -17.14 -12.71 -6.00
CA PHE A 200 -16.42 -13.96 -6.26
C PHE A 200 -17.34 -15.17 -6.48
N ALA A 201 -18.65 -14.93 -6.65
CA ALA A 201 -19.66 -15.99 -6.80
C ALA A 201 -19.73 -16.61 -8.21
N ALA A 202 -19.25 -15.91 -9.24
CA ALA A 202 -19.31 -16.37 -10.62
C ALA A 202 -18.23 -17.43 -10.92
N ASP A 203 -18.36 -18.17 -12.02
CA ASP A 203 -17.28 -19.03 -12.49
C ASP A 203 -16.11 -18.17 -13.00
N SER A 204 -14.88 -18.50 -12.60
CA SER A 204 -13.69 -17.72 -12.99
C SER A 204 -13.56 -17.58 -14.51
N LYS A 205 -13.92 -18.60 -15.31
CA LYS A 205 -13.75 -18.55 -16.76
C LYS A 205 -14.64 -17.50 -17.42
N SER A 206 -15.74 -17.09 -16.77
CA SER A 206 -16.57 -15.98 -17.24
C SER A 206 -15.82 -14.63 -17.19
N LEU A 207 -14.85 -14.48 -16.29
CA LEU A 207 -14.03 -13.26 -16.21
C LEU A 207 -13.03 -13.13 -17.35
N LEU A 208 -12.78 -14.20 -18.09
CA LEU A 208 -12.03 -14.12 -19.34
C LEU A 208 -12.79 -13.33 -20.40
N ASP A 209 -14.05 -12.93 -20.21
CA ASP A 209 -14.76 -12.04 -21.14
C ASP A 209 -14.74 -10.57 -20.68
N ALA A 210 -14.26 -10.29 -19.46
CA ALA A 210 -14.17 -8.94 -18.90
C ALA A 210 -12.91 -8.21 -19.39
N VAL A 211 -13.11 -7.26 -20.32
CA VAL A 211 -12.04 -6.42 -20.88
C VAL A 211 -11.67 -5.22 -20.00
N SER A 212 -12.49 -4.91 -18.99
CA SER A 212 -12.24 -3.84 -18.02
C SER A 212 -11.55 -4.38 -16.77
N LEU A 213 -10.83 -3.50 -16.09
CA LEU A 213 -10.26 -3.77 -14.77
C LEU A 213 -11.38 -4.06 -13.77
N LEU A 214 -11.21 -5.09 -12.96
CA LEU A 214 -12.16 -5.47 -11.91
C LEU A 214 -11.60 -5.25 -10.52
N TRP A 215 -10.30 -5.48 -10.32
CA TRP A 215 -9.67 -5.57 -9.00
C TRP A 215 -8.79 -4.36 -8.71
N ASP A 216 -8.48 -4.11 -7.43
CA ASP A 216 -7.39 -3.21 -7.06
C ASP A 216 -6.15 -4.06 -6.70
N LEU A 217 -5.12 -4.04 -7.54
CA LEU A 217 -3.91 -4.83 -7.28
C LEU A 217 -3.10 -4.28 -6.09
N HIS A 218 -3.39 -3.05 -5.63
CA HIS A 218 -2.87 -2.52 -4.37
C HIS A 218 -3.19 -3.44 -3.18
N ASP A 219 -4.31 -4.19 -3.23
CA ASP A 219 -4.72 -5.11 -2.16
C ASP A 219 -3.67 -6.21 -1.87
N PHE A 220 -2.77 -6.50 -2.80
CA PHE A 220 -1.66 -7.42 -2.56
C PHE A 220 -0.54 -6.82 -1.69
N ALA A 221 -0.36 -5.50 -1.70
CA ALA A 221 0.48 -4.82 -0.73
C ALA A 221 -0.15 -4.93 0.67
N HIS A 222 -1.48 -4.75 0.79
CA HIS A 222 -2.19 -4.94 2.05
C HIS A 222 -2.01 -6.36 2.58
N LEU A 223 -2.13 -7.37 1.70
CA LEU A 223 -1.93 -8.77 2.06
C LEU A 223 -0.49 -9.03 2.57
N THR A 224 0.50 -8.42 1.93
CA THR A 224 1.89 -8.51 2.38
C THR A 224 2.08 -7.85 3.73
N ALA A 225 1.54 -6.64 3.94
CA ALA A 225 1.59 -5.92 5.22
C ALA A 225 0.96 -6.72 6.36
N ALA A 226 -0.29 -7.15 6.18
CA ALA A 226 -1.02 -7.95 7.16
C ALA A 226 -0.29 -9.26 7.48
N SER A 227 0.43 -9.86 6.51
CA SER A 227 1.19 -11.09 6.74
C SER A 227 2.45 -10.92 7.59
N LEU A 228 2.98 -9.69 7.70
CA LEU A 228 4.11 -9.39 8.59
C LEU A 228 3.69 -9.34 10.05
N ALA A 229 2.57 -8.68 10.32
CA ALA A 229 1.98 -8.51 11.65
C ALA A 229 0.45 -8.26 11.55
N PRO A 230 -0.38 -9.33 11.60
CA PRO A 230 -1.84 -9.23 11.47
C PRO A 230 -2.49 -8.26 12.46
N GLU A 231 -2.04 -8.27 13.71
CA GLU A 231 -2.60 -7.43 14.77
C GLU A 231 -2.36 -5.93 14.56
N LEU A 232 -1.29 -5.58 13.82
CA LEU A 232 -0.92 -4.20 13.54
C LEU A 232 -1.48 -3.72 12.20
N TYR A 233 -1.38 -4.54 11.17
CA TYR A 233 -1.57 -4.15 9.77
C TYR A 233 -2.71 -4.92 9.08
N GLY A 234 -3.37 -5.84 9.78
CA GLY A 234 -4.60 -6.48 9.31
C GLY A 234 -5.78 -5.52 9.35
N ASN A 235 -6.70 -5.70 8.41
CA ASN A 235 -7.94 -4.94 8.35
C ASN A 235 -8.84 -5.29 9.55
N LYS A 236 -9.33 -4.27 10.25
CA LYS A 236 -10.13 -4.41 11.48
C LYS A 236 -11.61 -4.08 11.26
N TYR A 237 -12.06 -3.95 10.01
CA TYR A 237 -13.37 -3.34 9.71
C TYR A 237 -14.52 -4.15 10.32
N PHE A 238 -14.51 -5.47 10.16
CA PHE A 238 -15.60 -6.33 10.60
C PHE A 238 -15.47 -6.77 12.06
N SER A 239 -14.25 -6.78 12.62
CA SER A 239 -14.03 -7.10 14.04
C SER A 239 -14.24 -5.90 14.97
N HIS A 240 -14.03 -4.67 14.49
CA HIS A 240 -14.06 -3.48 15.36
C HIS A 240 -14.77 -2.26 14.74
N LEU A 241 -14.55 -1.92 13.46
CA LEU A 241 -15.20 -0.73 12.84
C LEU A 241 -16.73 -0.87 12.83
N VAL A 242 -17.25 -2.10 12.70
CA VAL A 242 -18.69 -2.39 12.71
C VAL A 242 -19.39 -1.97 14.01
N HIS A 243 -18.63 -1.88 15.10
CA HIS A 243 -19.15 -1.51 16.42
C HIS A 243 -19.11 0.00 16.68
N LEU A 244 -18.47 0.79 15.80
CA LEU A 244 -18.45 2.24 15.92
C LEU A 244 -19.78 2.88 15.51
N PRO A 245 -20.15 4.02 16.10
CA PRO A 245 -21.28 4.83 15.64
C PRO A 245 -21.18 5.16 14.15
N PRO A 246 -22.30 5.17 13.39
CA PRO A 246 -22.30 5.41 11.95
C PRO A 246 -21.57 6.69 11.51
N GLN A 247 -21.64 7.73 12.33
CA GLN A 247 -20.97 9.03 12.10
C GLN A 247 -19.44 8.89 12.09
N LEU A 248 -18.88 8.02 12.92
CA LEU A 248 -17.45 7.75 12.99
C LEU A 248 -17.01 6.77 11.90
N THR A 249 -17.80 5.73 11.62
CA THR A 249 -17.53 4.81 10.50
C THR A 249 -17.49 5.56 9.16
N ALA A 250 -18.32 6.59 8.99
CA ALA A 250 -18.36 7.40 7.78
C ALA A 250 -17.10 8.24 7.54
N LEU A 251 -16.25 8.48 8.56
CA LEU A 251 -14.94 9.13 8.39
C LEU A 251 -13.99 8.30 7.52
N ILE A 252 -14.12 6.97 7.58
CA ILE A 252 -13.30 6.04 6.80
C ILE A 252 -13.99 5.71 5.46
N ARG A 253 -15.31 5.56 5.48
CA ARG A 253 -16.09 5.01 4.37
C ARG A 253 -16.85 6.05 3.54
N SER A 254 -16.48 7.33 3.66
CA SER A 254 -17.29 8.44 3.17
C SER A 254 -17.78 8.24 1.73
N PRO A 255 -19.11 8.15 1.50
CA PRO A 255 -19.66 7.89 0.17
C PRO A 255 -19.69 9.13 -0.74
N ARG A 256 -19.34 10.32 -0.23
CA ARG A 256 -19.54 11.62 -0.90
C ARG A 256 -18.39 12.60 -0.62
N MET A 257 -17.18 12.24 -1.05
CA MET A 257 -15.97 13.05 -0.85
C MET A 257 -15.76 14.12 -1.91
N ARG A 258 -16.41 13.99 -3.07
CA ARG A 258 -16.24 14.88 -4.23
C ARG A 258 -17.18 16.10 -4.37
N PRO A 259 -18.23 16.32 -3.56
CA PRO A 259 -19.02 17.54 -3.69
C PRO A 259 -18.23 18.77 -3.22
N ALA A 260 -18.62 19.95 -3.70
CA ALA A 260 -18.01 21.23 -3.35
C ALA A 260 -17.95 21.49 -1.83
N GLU A 261 -18.94 21.02 -1.09
CA GLU A 261 -18.93 20.99 0.36
C GLU A 261 -19.11 19.54 0.87
N PRO A 262 -18.03 18.83 1.18
CA PRO A 262 -18.11 17.53 1.83
C PRO A 262 -18.76 17.67 3.21
N GLU A 263 -19.70 16.76 3.51
CA GLU A 263 -20.38 16.71 4.80
C GLU A 263 -19.40 16.38 5.94
N LEU A 264 -18.46 15.46 5.67
CA LEU A 264 -17.39 15.05 6.59
C LEU A 264 -16.05 15.60 6.12
N ARG A 265 -15.77 16.85 6.51
CA ARG A 265 -14.59 17.63 6.08
C ARG A 265 -13.25 17.04 6.57
N CYS A 266 -13.24 16.24 7.64
CA CYS A 266 -12.06 15.52 8.14
C CYS A 266 -12.03 14.03 7.76
N SER A 267 -12.93 13.54 6.90
CA SER A 267 -12.90 12.13 6.47
C SER A 267 -11.58 11.80 5.76
N ASP A 268 -11.13 10.55 5.89
CA ASP A 268 -9.82 10.12 5.41
C ASP A 268 -9.64 10.42 3.92
N GLY A 269 -10.66 10.15 3.10
CA GLY A 269 -10.54 10.40 1.67
C GLY A 269 -10.72 11.87 1.27
N VAL A 270 -11.34 12.75 2.06
CA VAL A 270 -11.26 14.21 1.80
C VAL A 270 -9.83 14.70 2.06
N VAL A 271 -9.27 14.35 3.22
CA VAL A 271 -7.90 14.76 3.56
C VAL A 271 -6.89 14.16 2.59
N PHE A 272 -6.95 12.84 2.35
CA PHE A 272 -5.98 12.12 1.54
C PHE A 272 -6.18 12.33 0.03
N SER A 273 -7.40 12.23 -0.49
CA SER A 273 -7.61 12.30 -1.94
C SER A 273 -7.72 13.73 -2.44
N GLU A 274 -8.33 14.65 -1.69
CA GLU A 274 -8.64 15.99 -2.20
C GLU A 274 -7.62 17.05 -1.75
N PHE A 275 -7.22 17.08 -0.47
CA PHE A 275 -6.28 18.10 0.02
C PHE A 275 -4.82 17.72 -0.20
N MET A 276 -4.43 16.52 0.23
CA MET A 276 -3.04 16.08 0.15
C MET A 276 -2.51 15.96 -1.29
N THR A 277 -3.38 15.70 -2.27
CA THR A 277 -2.97 15.69 -3.68
C THR A 277 -2.54 17.08 -4.15
N ILE A 278 -3.34 18.12 -3.86
CA ILE A 278 -2.99 19.50 -4.20
C ILE A 278 -1.72 19.95 -3.48
N LEU A 279 -1.66 19.74 -2.16
CA LEU A 279 -0.49 20.12 -1.36
C LEU A 279 0.78 19.48 -1.92
N TYR A 280 0.75 18.19 -2.25
CA TYR A 280 1.90 17.51 -2.83
C TYR A 280 2.28 18.08 -4.20
N THR A 281 1.31 18.25 -5.10
CA THR A 281 1.57 18.73 -6.46
C THR A 281 2.14 20.14 -6.45
N GLU A 282 1.61 21.05 -5.63
CA GLU A 282 2.11 22.43 -5.54
C GLU A 282 3.54 22.50 -5.02
N GLU A 283 3.89 21.70 -4.01
CA GLU A 283 5.25 21.63 -3.48
C GLU A 283 6.23 21.02 -4.50
N VAL A 284 5.84 19.94 -5.20
CA VAL A 284 6.68 19.35 -6.25
C VAL A 284 6.87 20.33 -7.42
N ASP A 285 5.81 20.99 -7.88
CA ASP A 285 5.89 21.94 -8.99
C ASP A 285 6.76 23.15 -8.61
N ALA A 286 6.71 23.60 -7.34
CA ALA A 286 7.59 24.65 -6.83
C ALA A 286 9.07 24.23 -6.83
N VAL A 287 9.37 22.98 -6.50
CA VAL A 287 10.73 22.43 -6.61
C VAL A 287 11.19 22.37 -8.07
N GLN A 288 10.32 21.93 -8.99
CA GLN A 288 10.64 21.86 -10.41
C GLN A 288 10.89 23.24 -11.05
N ARG A 289 10.21 24.29 -10.56
CA ARG A 289 10.47 25.68 -10.97
C ARG A 289 11.71 26.30 -10.31
N GLY A 290 12.29 25.65 -9.30
CA GLY A 290 13.40 26.19 -8.51
C GLY A 290 12.98 27.21 -7.44
N ASP A 291 11.69 27.33 -7.15
CA ASP A 291 11.15 28.25 -6.13
C ASP A 291 11.41 27.74 -4.70
N LYS A 292 11.53 26.41 -4.54
CA LYS A 292 11.72 25.72 -3.27
C LYS A 292 12.75 24.61 -3.39
N THR A 293 13.33 24.21 -2.26
CA THR A 293 14.16 23.01 -2.16
C THR A 293 13.53 22.08 -1.14
N HIS A 294 13.22 20.85 -1.57
CA HIS A 294 12.68 19.82 -0.69
C HIS A 294 13.49 18.52 -0.75
N THR A 295 13.53 17.88 0.41
CA THR A 295 13.88 16.48 0.58
C THR A 295 12.57 15.72 0.82
N TYR A 296 12.56 14.39 0.71
CA TYR A 296 11.36 13.60 1.02
C TYR A 296 10.83 13.85 2.44
N ALA A 297 11.73 14.07 3.40
CA ALA A 297 11.36 14.39 4.77
C ALA A 297 10.77 15.81 4.89
N SER A 298 11.37 16.83 4.26
CA SER A 298 10.90 18.21 4.41
C SER A 298 9.56 18.47 3.73
N ILE A 299 9.30 17.88 2.56
CA ILE A 299 7.95 17.98 1.94
C ILE A 299 6.89 17.29 2.82
N THR A 300 7.24 16.16 3.45
CA THR A 300 6.34 15.45 4.37
C THR A 300 5.94 16.34 5.55
N ASP A 301 6.90 17.02 6.18
CA ASP A 301 6.64 17.91 7.32
C ASP A 301 5.85 19.16 6.90
N THR A 302 6.19 19.79 5.77
CA THR A 302 5.43 20.94 5.24
C THR A 302 3.95 20.60 4.99
N MET A 303 3.68 19.45 4.37
CA MET A 303 2.32 18.99 4.13
C MET A 303 1.61 18.63 5.45
N ALA A 304 2.32 17.97 6.37
CA ALA A 304 1.78 17.59 7.67
C ALA A 304 1.36 18.81 8.49
N GLU A 305 2.16 19.88 8.47
CA GLU A 305 1.86 21.14 9.15
C GLU A 305 0.58 21.77 8.60
N SER A 306 0.46 21.84 7.27
CA SER A 306 -0.74 22.39 6.62
C SER A 306 -2.01 21.61 7.00
N VAL A 307 -1.93 20.27 7.00
CA VAL A 307 -3.08 19.44 7.39
C VAL A 307 -3.36 19.51 8.89
N ALA A 308 -2.36 19.59 9.75
CA ALA A 308 -2.57 19.75 11.20
C ALA A 308 -3.30 21.06 11.50
N ARG A 309 -2.84 22.18 10.93
CA ARG A 309 -3.48 23.50 11.06
C ARG A 309 -4.92 23.49 10.54
N TYR A 310 -5.16 22.83 9.41
CA TYR A 310 -6.51 22.66 8.87
C TYR A 310 -7.42 21.90 9.83
N LEU A 311 -6.97 20.75 10.35
CA LEU A 311 -7.74 19.92 11.28
C LEU A 311 -8.03 20.63 12.61
N ARG A 312 -7.16 21.56 13.03
CA ARG A 312 -7.39 22.45 14.19
C ARG A 312 -8.30 23.65 13.88
N GLY A 313 -8.76 23.81 12.64
CA GLY A 313 -9.64 24.90 12.22
C GLY A 313 -8.95 26.25 12.02
N GLU A 314 -7.63 26.25 11.82
CA GLU A 314 -6.82 27.48 11.74
C GLU A 314 -6.68 28.02 10.32
N ILE A 315 -6.80 27.15 9.32
CA ILE A 315 -6.64 27.49 7.90
C ILE A 315 -7.67 26.77 7.04
N GLU A 316 -7.77 27.21 5.78
CA GLU A 316 -8.53 26.55 4.73
C GLU A 316 -7.58 25.80 3.79
N LEU A 317 -8.03 24.69 3.21
CA LEU A 317 -7.30 23.95 2.18
C LEU A 317 -8.09 23.89 0.89
N ARG A 318 -7.37 23.91 -0.25
CA ARG A 318 -7.98 23.82 -1.58
C ARG A 318 -8.36 22.38 -1.90
N HIS A 319 -9.63 22.17 -2.24
CA HIS A 319 -10.18 20.89 -2.66
C HIS A 319 -9.81 20.59 -4.12
N GLU A 320 -9.17 19.45 -4.40
CA GLU A 320 -8.72 19.08 -5.76
C GLU A 320 -9.85 19.12 -6.79
N THR A 321 -10.95 18.40 -6.54
CA THR A 321 -12.01 18.25 -7.55
C THR A 321 -12.75 19.55 -7.88
N THR A 322 -12.94 20.43 -6.90
CA THR A 322 -13.83 21.61 -7.04
C THR A 322 -13.07 22.93 -7.10
N GLY A 323 -11.79 22.95 -6.73
CA GLY A 323 -10.98 24.14 -6.60
C GLY A 323 -11.35 25.06 -5.44
N GLN A 324 -12.37 24.72 -4.64
CA GLN A 324 -12.83 25.55 -3.53
C GLN A 324 -11.90 25.48 -2.33
N MET A 325 -11.79 26.59 -1.60
CA MET A 325 -11.18 26.63 -0.27
C MET A 325 -12.18 26.14 0.75
N ILE A 326 -11.78 25.16 1.56
CA ILE A 326 -12.64 24.55 2.58
C ILE A 326 -12.00 24.76 3.94
N ALA A 327 -12.76 25.28 4.90
CA ALA A 327 -12.41 25.36 6.31
C ALA A 327 -13.02 24.19 7.10
N MET A 328 -12.45 23.80 8.24
CA MET A 328 -13.19 23.01 9.23
C MET A 328 -14.29 23.87 9.86
N LYS A 329 -15.47 23.28 10.13
CA LYS A 329 -16.54 23.98 10.87
C LYS A 329 -16.21 24.09 12.37
N GLU A 330 -15.63 23.02 12.88
CA GLU A 330 -15.12 22.89 14.24
C GLU A 330 -13.81 22.09 14.16
N PRO A 331 -12.85 22.31 15.08
CA PRO A 331 -11.66 21.46 15.17
C PRO A 331 -12.04 19.98 15.26
N ILE A 332 -11.17 19.12 14.74
CA ILE A 332 -11.35 17.68 14.87
C ILE A 332 -11.44 17.28 16.35
N THR A 333 -12.25 16.28 16.66
CA THR A 333 -12.35 15.71 18.02
C THR A 333 -11.33 14.60 18.23
N ASP A 334 -11.02 14.29 19.50
CA ASP A 334 -10.16 13.17 19.90
C ASP A 334 -10.69 11.80 19.42
N MET A 335 -12.00 11.58 19.46
CA MET A 335 -12.64 10.37 18.93
C MET A 335 -12.49 10.25 17.41
N GLN A 336 -12.72 11.34 16.67
CA GLN A 336 -12.51 11.36 15.21
C GLN A 336 -11.05 11.08 14.86
N LEU A 337 -10.11 11.70 15.60
CA LEU A 337 -8.68 11.50 15.42
C LEU A 337 -8.28 10.03 15.67
N ALA A 338 -8.76 9.44 16.77
CA ALA A 338 -8.49 8.04 17.10
C ALA A 338 -8.97 7.07 16.00
N VAL A 339 -10.16 7.31 15.43
CA VAL A 339 -10.70 6.51 14.33
C VAL A 339 -9.84 6.61 13.08
N LEU A 340 -9.42 7.83 12.70
CA LEU A 340 -8.58 8.07 11.53
C LEU A 340 -7.16 7.51 11.69
N VAL A 341 -6.58 7.60 12.89
CA VAL A 341 -5.24 7.06 13.19
C VAL A 341 -5.21 5.54 13.02
N GLN A 342 -6.22 4.83 13.54
CA GLN A 342 -6.31 3.38 13.39
C GLN A 342 -6.43 2.96 11.92
N ASN A 343 -7.18 3.71 11.11
CA ASN A 343 -7.25 3.47 9.67
C ASN A 343 -5.90 3.72 8.98
N LYS A 344 -5.19 4.79 9.40
CA LYS A 344 -3.92 5.15 8.79
C LYS A 344 -2.85 4.08 8.97
N ALA A 345 -2.89 3.31 10.06
CA ALA A 345 -1.98 2.18 10.28
C ALA A 345 -2.10 1.10 9.19
N TYR A 346 -3.30 0.87 8.66
CA TYR A 346 -3.58 -0.07 7.57
C TYR A 346 -3.08 0.47 6.21
N GLU A 347 -3.40 1.74 5.91
CA GLU A 347 -3.10 2.37 4.62
C GLU A 347 -1.62 2.74 4.44
N LEU A 348 -1.00 3.39 5.44
CA LEU A 348 0.38 3.86 5.32
C LEU A 348 1.37 2.70 5.15
N THR A 349 1.26 1.68 5.99
CA THR A 349 2.19 0.54 5.99
C THR A 349 2.11 -0.22 4.67
N THR A 350 0.94 -0.21 4.05
CA THR A 350 0.71 -0.76 2.72
C THR A 350 1.38 0.07 1.63
N SER A 351 1.23 1.40 1.65
CA SER A 351 1.91 2.29 0.71
C SER A 351 3.44 2.16 0.77
N GLU A 352 4.01 1.98 1.96
CA GLU A 352 5.43 1.72 2.15
C GLU A 352 5.84 0.37 1.56
N ILE A 353 5.08 -0.70 1.83
CA ILE A 353 5.35 -2.04 1.30
C ILE A 353 5.17 -2.09 -0.21
N GLU A 354 4.23 -1.32 -0.77
CA GLU A 354 3.97 -1.25 -2.20
C GLU A 354 5.27 -1.02 -2.99
N GLN A 355 6.13 -0.12 -2.50
CA GLN A 355 7.43 0.20 -3.11
C GLN A 355 8.40 -0.99 -3.19
N ARG A 356 8.19 -2.04 -2.38
CA ARG A 356 9.01 -3.27 -2.35
C ARG A 356 8.44 -4.38 -3.21
N VAL A 357 7.12 -4.40 -3.33
CA VAL A 357 6.39 -5.52 -3.90
C VAL A 357 5.83 -5.22 -5.26
N MET A 358 5.70 -3.98 -5.70
CA MET A 358 5.17 -3.65 -7.02
C MET A 358 5.67 -2.28 -7.41
N THR A 359 5.33 -1.83 -8.62
CA THR A 359 5.62 -0.47 -9.06
C THR A 359 4.32 0.27 -9.31
N ARG A 360 4.20 1.45 -8.69
CA ARG A 360 3.05 2.33 -8.86
C ARG A 360 3.27 3.23 -10.08
N GLY A 361 2.27 3.28 -10.94
CA GLY A 361 2.19 4.16 -12.10
C GLY A 361 1.10 5.22 -11.97
N GLY A 362 0.93 5.99 -13.04
CA GLY A 362 -0.14 6.99 -13.19
C GLY A 362 -1.37 6.41 -13.86
N LEU A 363 -2.36 7.26 -14.18
CA LEU A 363 -3.39 6.86 -15.16
C LEU A 363 -2.75 6.68 -16.54
N ALA A 364 -3.43 5.95 -17.43
CA ALA A 364 -2.94 5.77 -18.79
C ALA A 364 -2.74 7.12 -19.50
N GLY A 365 -1.53 7.36 -20.03
CA GLY A 365 -1.18 8.61 -20.71
C GLY A 365 -0.75 9.77 -19.80
N ASP A 366 -0.66 9.58 -18.48
CA ASP A 366 -0.06 10.58 -17.59
C ASP A 366 1.46 10.63 -17.84
N LEU A 367 1.96 11.77 -18.31
CA LEU A 367 3.37 11.95 -18.69
C LEU A 367 4.35 11.84 -17.52
N ARG A 368 3.87 11.88 -16.26
CA ARG A 368 4.68 11.64 -15.06
C ARG A 368 4.95 10.15 -14.83
N ASP A 369 4.23 9.26 -15.53
CA ASP A 369 4.49 7.83 -15.55
C ASP A 369 5.49 7.51 -16.66
N GLU A 370 6.78 7.60 -16.33
CA GLU A 370 7.89 7.39 -17.26
C GLU A 370 7.92 5.97 -17.86
N ILE A 371 7.19 5.02 -17.27
CA ILE A 371 7.14 3.62 -17.72
C ILE A 371 6.08 3.45 -18.83
N ASP A 372 4.99 4.20 -18.78
CA ASP A 372 3.79 3.91 -19.58
C ASP A 372 4.03 4.08 -21.09
N CYS A 373 4.89 5.02 -21.49
CA CYS A 373 5.22 5.26 -22.90
C CYS A 373 6.26 4.28 -23.47
N LEU A 374 6.93 3.49 -22.63
CA LEU A 374 7.97 2.58 -23.07
C LEU A 374 7.40 1.27 -23.62
N PRO A 375 8.02 0.67 -24.66
CA PRO A 375 7.76 -0.71 -25.05
C PRO A 375 7.99 -1.67 -23.88
N LEU A 376 7.25 -2.79 -23.81
CA LEU A 376 7.27 -3.70 -22.64
C LEU A 376 8.67 -4.21 -22.27
N GLY A 377 9.52 -4.49 -23.25
CA GLY A 377 10.91 -4.90 -22.98
C GLY A 377 11.73 -3.78 -22.36
N GLU A 378 11.56 -2.54 -22.86
CA GLU A 378 12.22 -1.35 -22.32
C GLU A 378 11.71 -0.99 -20.93
N ARG A 379 10.44 -1.23 -20.61
CA ARG A 379 9.91 -1.05 -19.24
C ARG A 379 10.68 -1.91 -18.24
N ILE A 380 11.01 -3.15 -18.60
CA ILE A 380 11.79 -4.06 -17.75
C ILE A 380 13.23 -3.57 -17.61
N ARG A 381 13.87 -3.17 -18.71
CA ARG A 381 15.23 -2.59 -18.66
C ARG A 381 15.28 -1.33 -17.80
N PHE A 382 14.31 -0.44 -18.00
CA PHE A 382 14.16 0.79 -17.24
C PHE A 382 14.06 0.48 -15.74
N LEU A 383 13.12 -0.36 -15.31
CA LEU A 383 12.96 -0.70 -13.90
C LEU A 383 14.16 -1.44 -13.29
N ALA A 384 14.80 -2.32 -14.06
CA ALA A 384 15.99 -3.04 -13.62
C ALA A 384 17.17 -2.11 -13.32
N GLN A 385 17.27 -1.00 -14.07
CA GLN A 385 18.35 -0.02 -14.00
C GLN A 385 17.95 1.26 -13.27
N CYS A 386 16.68 1.42 -12.88
CA CYS A 386 16.14 2.64 -12.31
C CYS A 386 16.73 2.89 -10.92
N ARG A 387 17.60 3.90 -10.84
CA ARG A 387 18.24 4.38 -9.61
C ARG A 387 17.62 5.67 -9.11
N LYS A 388 16.32 5.85 -9.30
CA LYS A 388 15.56 6.97 -8.73
C LYS A 388 14.20 6.50 -8.26
N TRP A 389 13.58 7.26 -7.37
CA TRP A 389 12.18 7.06 -7.01
C TRP A 389 11.27 7.66 -8.08
N LEU A 390 10.19 6.96 -8.45
CA LEU A 390 9.26 7.43 -9.47
C LEU A 390 8.15 8.27 -8.84
N TYR A 391 7.62 9.23 -9.61
CA TYR A 391 6.61 10.19 -9.13
C TYR A 391 5.47 9.54 -8.35
N PHE A 392 4.85 8.50 -8.91
CA PHE A 392 3.69 7.85 -8.30
C PHE A 392 4.03 6.96 -7.09
N GLU A 393 5.24 6.43 -7.02
CA GLU A 393 5.73 5.69 -5.85
C GLU A 393 5.96 6.62 -4.65
N VAL A 394 6.49 7.83 -4.93
CA VAL A 394 6.73 8.85 -3.92
C VAL A 394 5.42 9.46 -3.44
N ARG A 395 4.55 9.86 -4.37
CA ARG A 395 3.35 10.66 -4.07
C ARG A 395 2.50 10.05 -2.96
N ASN A 396 2.06 8.81 -3.11
CA ASN A 396 1.13 8.22 -2.13
C ASN A 396 1.80 8.01 -0.77
N THR A 397 3.06 7.55 -0.76
CA THR A 397 3.80 7.33 0.49
C THR A 397 4.01 8.64 1.25
N ILE A 398 4.43 9.71 0.58
CA ILE A 398 4.59 11.03 1.20
C ILE A 398 3.25 11.55 1.75
N LYS A 399 2.16 11.43 0.97
CA LYS A 399 0.83 11.83 1.44
C LYS A 399 0.43 11.07 2.71
N HIS A 400 0.63 9.75 2.75
CA HIS A 400 0.31 8.95 3.94
C HIS A 400 1.20 9.30 5.14
N ARG A 401 2.52 9.47 4.92
CA ARG A 401 3.47 9.89 5.98
C ARG A 401 3.07 11.25 6.54
N ALA A 402 2.78 12.22 5.68
CA ALA A 402 2.37 13.56 6.06
C ALA A 402 1.07 13.53 6.87
N GLN A 403 0.11 12.70 6.48
CA GLN A 403 -1.17 12.58 7.19
C GLN A 403 -1.00 11.94 8.57
N LYS A 404 -0.19 10.89 8.69
CA LYS A 404 0.16 10.30 10.00
C LYS A 404 0.87 11.33 10.89
N MET A 405 1.79 12.11 10.33
CA MET A 405 2.51 13.14 11.06
C MET A 405 1.59 14.29 11.48
N ALA A 406 0.65 14.71 10.64
CA ALA A 406 -0.37 15.70 11.00
C ALA A 406 -1.21 15.21 12.18
N TYR A 407 -1.64 13.94 12.16
CA TYR A 407 -2.37 13.35 13.29
C TYR A 407 -1.56 13.34 14.59
N ARG A 408 -0.25 13.08 14.50
CA ARG A 408 0.65 13.16 15.67
C ARG A 408 0.70 14.59 16.22
N LYS A 409 0.96 15.59 15.38
CA LYS A 409 1.01 17.01 15.78
C LYS A 409 -0.30 17.44 16.46
N VAL A 410 -1.45 17.10 15.87
CA VAL A 410 -2.77 17.41 16.45
C VAL A 410 -2.98 16.72 17.80
N ALA A 411 -2.61 15.43 17.93
CA ALA A 411 -2.75 14.70 19.20
C ALA A 411 -1.85 15.28 20.31
N GLU A 412 -0.62 15.67 19.97
CA GLU A 412 0.34 16.29 20.90
C GLU A 412 -0.19 17.64 21.41
N ASP A 413 -0.76 18.46 20.52
CA ASP A 413 -1.32 19.76 20.90
C ASP A 413 -2.58 19.63 21.76
N MET A 414 -3.51 18.76 21.38
CA MET A 414 -4.72 18.47 22.18
C MET A 414 -4.34 17.95 23.58
N LEU A 415 -3.31 17.10 23.66
CA LEU A 415 -2.84 16.59 24.93
C LEU A 415 -2.23 17.71 25.78
N ALA A 416 -1.38 18.55 25.18
CA ALA A 416 -0.78 19.68 25.86
C ALA A 416 -1.84 20.70 26.34
N GLU A 417 -2.89 20.93 25.56
CA GLU A 417 -4.04 21.76 25.94
C GLU A 417 -4.81 21.15 27.11
N SER A 418 -5.11 19.84 27.07
CA SER A 418 -5.81 19.16 28.18
C SER A 418 -5.04 19.19 29.51
N VAL A 419 -3.71 19.28 29.45
CA VAL A 419 -2.86 19.42 30.64
C VAL A 419 -2.86 20.87 31.16
N ARG A 420 -2.91 21.86 30.27
CA ARG A 420 -2.94 23.29 30.63
C ARG A 420 -4.31 23.74 31.13
N ASP A 421 -5.37 23.22 30.55
CA ASP A 421 -6.76 23.52 30.90
C ASP A 421 -7.52 22.22 31.18
N PRO A 422 -7.72 21.85 32.46
CA PRO A 422 -8.53 20.70 32.83
C PRO A 422 -10.01 20.82 32.42
N ALA A 423 -10.50 22.00 32.04
CA ALA A 423 -11.83 22.19 31.47
C ALA A 423 -11.88 21.93 29.95
N ALA A 424 -10.73 21.70 29.31
CA ALA A 424 -10.67 21.29 27.91
C ALA A 424 -11.44 19.97 27.72
N ARG A 425 -12.21 19.88 26.64
CA ARG A 425 -13.15 18.78 26.40
C ARG A 425 -12.50 17.46 25.95
N TYR A 426 -11.17 17.39 25.91
CA TYR A 426 -10.46 16.23 25.37
C TYR A 426 -10.25 15.13 26.41
N ASN A 427 -10.39 13.88 25.98
CA ASN A 427 -10.07 12.71 26.78
C ASN A 427 -8.55 12.44 26.75
N THR A 428 -7.85 12.89 27.79
CA THR A 428 -6.40 12.71 27.97
C THR A 428 -5.97 11.23 27.86
N ARG A 429 -6.80 10.28 28.31
CA ARG A 429 -6.48 8.85 28.21
C ARG A 429 -6.49 8.39 26.75
N LEU A 430 -7.55 8.71 26.01
CA LEU A 430 -7.67 8.35 24.60
C LEU A 430 -6.54 8.99 23.78
N LEU A 431 -6.18 10.25 24.04
CA LEU A 431 -5.05 10.92 23.36
C LEU A 431 -3.70 10.22 23.63
N ARG A 432 -3.46 9.73 24.84
CA ARG A 432 -2.26 8.91 25.12
C ARG A 432 -2.29 7.59 24.37
N GLU A 433 -3.44 6.93 24.30
CA GLU A 433 -3.60 5.70 23.52
C GLU A 433 -3.37 5.94 22.02
N VAL A 434 -3.82 7.09 21.48
CA VAL A 434 -3.53 7.53 20.10
C VAL A 434 -2.03 7.68 19.86
N LEU A 435 -1.32 8.40 20.73
CA LEU A 435 0.13 8.60 20.60
C LEU A 435 0.89 7.28 20.75
N ASP A 436 0.48 6.44 21.71
CA ASP A 436 1.05 5.10 21.91
C ASP A 436 0.85 4.24 20.64
N SER A 437 -0.33 4.30 19.99
CA SER A 437 -0.58 3.61 18.72
C SER A 437 0.26 4.14 17.57
N LEU A 438 0.43 5.47 17.44
CA LEU A 438 1.27 6.08 16.39
C LEU A 438 2.74 5.67 16.50
N ASN A 439 3.18 5.37 17.72
CA ASN A 439 4.54 4.94 18.07
C ASN A 439 4.67 3.41 18.24
N TYR A 440 3.62 2.65 17.90
CA TYR A 440 3.57 1.18 18.02
C TYR A 440 3.86 0.66 19.43
N LYS A 441 3.66 1.43 20.49
CA LYS A 441 3.96 0.97 21.85
C LYS A 441 3.16 -0.29 22.20
N GLY A 442 3.81 -1.24 22.87
CA GLY A 442 3.23 -2.54 23.24
C GLY A 442 3.29 -3.62 22.14
N TRP A 443 3.82 -3.31 20.94
CA TRP A 443 3.82 -4.29 19.83
C TRP A 443 4.62 -5.57 20.14
N LYS A 444 5.71 -5.46 20.90
CA LYS A 444 6.55 -6.62 21.27
C LYS A 444 5.88 -7.51 22.33
N THR A 445 4.98 -6.96 23.14
CA THR A 445 4.26 -7.67 24.20
C THR A 445 2.87 -8.13 23.75
N ASN A 446 2.50 -7.88 22.49
CA ASN A 446 1.15 -8.12 21.94
C ASN A 446 0.04 -7.34 22.69
N GLU A 447 0.38 -6.16 23.20
CA GLU A 447 -0.48 -5.28 23.99
C GLU A 447 -0.83 -4.00 23.22
N THR A 448 -0.79 -4.04 21.89
CA THR A 448 -1.12 -2.87 21.06
C THR A 448 -2.57 -2.47 21.23
N CYS A 449 -2.81 -1.19 21.50
CA CYS A 449 -4.16 -0.65 21.62
C CYS A 449 -4.88 -0.70 20.26
N ASN A 450 -6.13 -1.19 20.28
CA ASN A 450 -7.07 -1.00 19.19
C ASN A 450 -7.89 0.26 19.47
N LEU A 451 -7.65 1.33 18.72
CA LEU A 451 -8.28 2.63 19.01
C LEU A 451 -9.78 2.62 18.72
N TRP A 452 -10.27 1.79 17.80
CA TRP A 452 -11.71 1.67 17.57
C TRP A 452 -12.40 1.02 18.77
N GLN A 453 -11.78 0.00 19.38
CA GLN A 453 -12.27 -0.58 20.62
C GLN A 453 -12.20 0.43 21.79
N ALA A 454 -11.13 1.20 21.88
CA ALA A 454 -10.99 2.25 22.89
C ALA A 454 -12.13 3.29 22.79
N VAL A 455 -12.44 3.74 21.57
CA VAL A 455 -13.55 4.68 21.31
C VAL A 455 -14.92 4.09 21.70
N VAL A 456 -15.17 2.80 21.45
CA VAL A 456 -16.43 2.14 21.85
C VAL A 456 -16.57 2.00 23.38
N ASN A 457 -15.44 1.85 24.08
CA ASN A 457 -15.43 1.66 25.53
C ASN A 457 -15.55 2.99 26.32
N HIS A 458 -15.54 4.13 25.62
CA HIS A 458 -15.74 5.47 26.17
C HIS A 458 -17.16 5.94 25.89
#